data_AF-A0A401QBZ4-F1
#
_entry.id   AF-A0A401QBZ4-F1
#
_cell.length_a   1.000
_cell.length_b   1.000
_cell.length_c   1.000
_cell.angle_alpha   90.00
_cell.angle_beta   90.00
_cell.angle_gamma   90.00
#
_symmetry.space_group_name_H-M   'P 1'
#
loop_
_entity.id
_entity.type
_entity.pdbx_description
1 polymer ?
#
loop_
_entity_poly.entity_id
_entity_poly.type
_entity_poly.pdbx_seq_one_letter_code
_entity_poly.pdbx_strand_id
1 'polypeptide(L)' 'AHSSIEKAGLITFVKIRFLETDEDFCLRGETLSQALEEDQRLGLVPFFLCATLGTTAVCAFDCLTELGPLCK' A
#
# COMPACT_ATOMS: atom_id res chain seq x y z
N ALA A 1 1.30 -4.30 6.33
CA ALA A 1 2.53 -3.52 6.64
C ALA A 1 2.85 -3.53 8.13
N HIS A 2 4.11 -3.31 8.52
CA HIS A 2 4.51 -3.21 9.93
C HIS A 2 4.14 -1.84 10.54
N SER A 3 4.00 -1.77 11.87
CA SER A 3 3.61 -0.54 12.61
C SER A 3 4.59 0.64 12.41
N SER A 4 5.82 0.38 11.97
CA SER A 4 6.77 1.42 11.60
C SER A 4 6.28 2.32 10.46
N ILE A 5 5.44 1.81 9.57
CA ILE A 5 4.86 2.60 8.46
C ILE A 5 3.83 3.59 8.99
N GLU A 6 2.96 3.17 9.91
CA GLU A 6 2.02 4.07 10.59
C GLU A 6 2.77 5.20 11.32
N LYS A 7 3.82 4.83 12.04
CA LYS A 7 4.66 5.80 12.76
C LYS A 7 5.34 6.80 11.82
N ALA A 8 5.79 6.37 10.64
CA ALA A 8 6.35 7.27 9.65
C ALA A 8 5.33 8.33 9.21
N GLY A 9 4.07 7.92 8.95
CA GLY A 9 3.00 8.85 8.57
C GLY A 9 2.69 9.90 9.63
N LEU A 10 2.67 9.49 10.90
CA LEU A 10 2.49 10.39 12.03
C LEU A 10 3.61 11.44 12.14
N ILE A 11 4.86 11.05 11.87
CA ILE A 11 6.02 11.95 11.94
C ILE A 11 6.03 12.93 10.77
N THR A 12 5.69 12.48 9.56
CA THR A 12 5.76 13.30 8.35
C THR A 12 4.48 14.08 8.08
N PHE A 13 3.44 13.92 8.90
CA PHE A 13 2.11 14.52 8.71
C PHE A 13 1.49 14.22 7.34
N VAL A 14 1.74 13.01 6.81
CA VAL A 14 1.14 12.56 5.55
C VAL A 14 0.00 11.60 5.85
N LYS A 15 -1.07 11.68 5.05
CA LYS A 15 -2.19 10.74 5.15
C LYS A 15 -1.70 9.35 4.71
N ILE A 16 -1.85 8.37 5.60
CA ILE A 16 -1.61 6.95 5.28
C ILE A 16 -2.96 6.25 5.10
N ARG A 17 -3.07 5.46 4.05
CA ARG A 17 -4.19 4.56 3.79
C ARG A 17 -3.67 3.12 3.82
N PHE A 18 -4.25 2.28 4.66
CA PHE A 18 -4.01 0.84 4.62
C PHE A 18 -4.99 0.20 3.62
N LEU A 19 -4.46 -0.63 2.74
CA LEU A 19 -5.23 -1.32 1.71
C LEU A 19 -5.50 -2.78 2.14
N GLU A 20 -6.64 -3.30 1.72
CA GLU A 20 -6.99 -4.70 1.96
C GLU A 20 -6.10 -5.63 1.13
N THR A 21 -5.76 -6.77 1.71
CA THR A 21 -5.02 -7.84 1.04
C THR A 21 -5.97 -8.92 0.54
N ASP A 22 -5.50 -9.79 -0.34
CA ASP A 22 -6.23 -11.00 -0.69
C ASP A 22 -6.19 -12.07 0.42
N GLU A 23 -6.73 -13.26 0.12
CA GLU A 23 -6.80 -14.40 1.04
C GLU A 23 -5.42 -14.91 1.49
N ASP A 24 -4.37 -14.66 0.69
CA ASP A 24 -2.98 -15.03 0.99
C ASP A 24 -2.22 -13.92 1.74
N PHE A 25 -2.93 -12.88 2.19
CA PHE A 25 -2.37 -11.69 2.83
C PHE A 25 -1.38 -10.92 1.92
N CYS A 26 -1.56 -11.04 0.60
CA CYS A 26 -0.78 -10.36 -0.42
C CYS A 26 -1.50 -9.11 -0.90
N LEU A 27 -0.82 -7.96 -0.93
CA LEU A 27 -1.34 -6.76 -1.59
C LEU A 27 -1.26 -6.94 -3.12
N ARG A 28 -2.40 -6.72 -3.78
CA ARG A 28 -2.60 -6.90 -5.22
C ARG A 28 -2.68 -5.59 -5.98
N GLY A 29 -2.32 -5.64 -7.26
CA GLY A 29 -2.34 -4.47 -8.14
C GLY A 29 -3.73 -3.88 -8.33
N GLU A 30 -4.76 -4.72 -8.39
CA GLU A 30 -6.15 -4.26 -8.53
C GLU A 30 -6.57 -3.37 -7.36
N THR A 31 -6.33 -3.82 -6.12
CA THR A 31 -6.63 -3.04 -4.91
C THR A 31 -5.90 -1.70 -4.91
N LEU A 32 -4.63 -1.68 -5.31
CA LEU A 32 -3.87 -0.45 -5.42
C LEU A 32 -4.45 0.48 -6.50
N SER A 33 -4.77 -0.04 -7.69
CA SER A 33 -5.32 0.76 -8.80
C SER A 33 -6.63 1.43 -8.39
N GLN A 34 -7.54 0.69 -7.75
CA GLN A 34 -8.81 1.22 -7.27
C GLN A 34 -8.60 2.33 -6.21
N ALA A 35 -7.68 2.13 -5.27
CA ALA A 35 -7.36 3.13 -4.26
C ALA A 35 -6.75 4.41 -4.86
N LEU A 36 -5.85 4.28 -5.85
CA LEU A 36 -5.26 5.41 -6.57
C LEU A 36 -6.33 6.22 -7.29
N GLU A 37 -7.24 5.56 -8.03
CA GLU A 37 -8.33 6.23 -8.75
C GLU A 37 -9.30 6.96 -7.81
N GLU A 38 -9.62 6.35 -6.66
CA GLU A 38 -10.47 6.97 -5.65
C GLU A 38 -9.80 8.17 -5.01
N ASP A 39 -8.54 8.05 -4.59
CA ASP A 39 -7.80 9.13 -3.95
C ASP A 39 -7.60 10.31 -4.93
N GLN A 40 -7.31 10.04 -6.20
CA GLN A 40 -7.26 11.08 -7.24
C GLN A 40 -8.61 11.78 -7.43
N ARG A 41 -9.73 11.03 -7.40
CA ARG A 41 -11.09 11.60 -7.47
C ARG A 41 -11.41 12.49 -6.29
N LEU A 42 -10.85 12.20 -5.12
CA LEU A 42 -10.95 13.02 -3.91
C LEU A 42 -10.00 14.23 -3.92
N GLY A 43 -9.24 14.44 -5.00
CA GLY A 43 -8.28 15.53 -5.12
C GLY A 43 -7.00 15.32 -4.29
N LEU A 44 -6.74 14.09 -3.85
CA LEU A 44 -5.51 13.72 -3.17
C LEU A 44 -4.42 13.39 -4.20
N VAL A 45 -3.16 13.49 -3.77
CA VAL A 45 -1.99 13.16 -4.59
C VAL A 45 -1.29 11.95 -3.99
N PRO A 46 -1.51 10.73 -4.52
CA PRO A 46 -0.73 9.56 -4.14
C PRO A 46 0.73 9.77 -4.55
N PHE A 47 1.66 9.58 -3.62
CA PHE A 47 3.08 9.84 -3.86
C PHE A 47 4.01 8.73 -3.37
N PHE A 48 3.50 7.78 -2.58
CA PHE A 48 4.31 6.74 -1.96
C PHE A 48 3.50 5.45 -1.74
N LEU A 49 4.14 4.32 -2.02
CA LEU A 49 3.64 2.97 -1.71
C LEU A 49 4.70 2.22 -0.90
N CYS A 50 4.29 1.55 0.18
CA CYS A 50 5.13 0.58 0.88
C CYS A 50 4.62 -0.83 0.59
N ALA A 51 5.34 -1.56 -0.27
CA ALA A 51 5.18 -3.00 -0.44
C ALA A 51 6.04 -3.74 0.60
N THR A 52 5.49 -4.78 1.21
CA THR A 52 6.13 -5.60 2.25
C THR A 52 6.50 -6.97 1.68
N LEU A 53 7.78 -7.33 1.76
CA LEU A 53 8.27 -8.68 1.48
C LEU A 53 8.58 -9.38 2.80
N GLY A 54 7.70 -10.28 3.22
CA GLY A 54 7.76 -10.89 4.56
C GLY A 54 7.01 -10.04 5.58
N THR A 55 5.68 -10.13 5.59
CA THR A 55 4.85 -9.48 6.62
C THR A 55 5.14 -10.06 8.01
N THR A 56 5.03 -9.24 9.05
CA THR A 56 5.37 -9.66 10.42
C THR A 56 4.48 -10.79 10.95
N ALA A 57 3.20 -10.83 10.56
CA ALA A 57 2.24 -11.77 11.10
C ALA A 57 2.43 -13.19 10.55
N VAL A 58 2.57 -13.33 9.23
CA VAL A 58 2.56 -14.64 8.54
C VAL A 58 3.64 -14.78 7.47
N CYS A 59 4.58 -13.83 7.38
CA CYS A 59 5.63 -13.81 6.34
C CYS A 59 5.06 -13.82 4.91
N ALA A 60 3.93 -13.14 4.68
CA ALA A 60 3.36 -12.97 3.34
C ALA A 60 4.17 -11.96 2.51
N PHE A 61 3.97 -11.98 1.19
CA PHE A 61 4.70 -11.16 0.23
C PHE A 61 3.73 -10.43 -0.69
N ASP A 62 3.86 -9.11 -0.77
CA ASP A 62 3.07 -8.29 -1.71
C ASP A 62 3.51 -8.54 -3.17
N CYS A 63 2.56 -8.47 -4.12
CA CYS A 63 2.80 -8.84 -5.51
C CYS A 63 3.55 -7.75 -6.30
N LEU A 64 4.88 -7.70 -6.20
CA LEU A 64 5.69 -6.66 -6.84
C LEU A 64 5.54 -6.58 -8.37
N THR A 65 5.28 -7.70 -9.03
CA THR A 65 5.06 -7.73 -10.48
C THR A 65 3.81 -6.98 -10.90
N GLU A 66 2.81 -6.89 -10.01
CA GLU A 66 1.59 -6.11 -10.20
C GLU A 66 1.74 -4.67 -9.69
N LEU A 67 2.35 -4.48 -8.52
CA LEU A 67 2.48 -3.17 -7.87
C LEU A 67 3.50 -2.25 -8.56
N GLY A 68 4.64 -2.81 -8.98
CA GLY A 68 5.74 -2.04 -9.56
C GLY A 68 5.34 -1.20 -10.79
N PRO A 69 4.62 -1.78 -11.78
CA PRO A 69 4.12 -1.02 -12.93
C PRO A 69 3.19 0.15 -12.57
N LEU A 70 2.43 0.07 -11.47
CA LEU A 70 1.50 1.13 -11.04
C LEU A 70 2.20 2.32 -10.37
N CYS A 71 3.44 2.13 -9.90
CA CYS A 71 4.23 3.17 -9.22
C CYS A 71 5.30 3.82 -10.11
N LYS A 72 5.22 3.64 -11.43
CA LYS A 72 6.15 4.25 -12.40
C LYS A 72 5.76 5.66 -12.82
#